data_AF-A0A1R1LKJ1-F1
#
_entry.id   AF-A0A1R1LKJ1-F1
#
_cell.length_a   1.000
_cell.length_b   1.000
_cell.length_c   1.000
_cell.angle_alpha   90.00
_cell.angle_beta   90.00
_cell.angle_gamma   90.00
#
_symmetry.space_group_name_H-M   'P 1'
#
loop_
_entity.id
_entity.type
_entity.pdbx_description
1 polymer ?
#
loop_
_entity_poly.entity_id
_entity_poly.type
_entity_poly.pdbx_seq_one_letter_code
_entity_poly.pdbx_strand_id
1 'polypeptide(L)'
;MLSKENLERFEALVAIDQKTAKIQSELDKTRLELRETKSELKKLKALDPERIKKNLAENKKKLVTKNSELKARNSELLEVRKQLRECKAELGLSQNEEDHFFVSCCQRWVLSFSGFQFPNEKPDPESVRVRCLDRETGASVVVRHIREEQAVWSIDIGIPEEVSQKAIEKILELGTLNRQGM
;
A
#
# COMPACT_ATOMS: atom_id res chain seq x y z
N MET A 1 -3.94 -4.94 -108.06
CA MET A 1 -3.06 -4.50 -106.96
C MET A 1 -3.92 -3.75 -105.96
N LEU A 2 -3.89 -4.08 -104.66
CA LEU A 2 -4.52 -3.20 -103.67
C LEU A 2 -3.78 -1.84 -103.71
N SER A 3 -4.52 -0.73 -103.68
CA SER A 3 -3.92 0.59 -103.55
C SER A 3 -3.23 0.72 -102.19
N LYS A 4 -2.12 1.48 -102.14
CA LYS A 4 -1.35 1.74 -100.92
C LYS A 4 -2.23 2.28 -99.78
N GLU A 5 -3.22 3.11 -100.11
CA GLU A 5 -4.21 3.64 -99.18
C GLU A 5 -5.05 2.56 -98.49
N ASN A 6 -5.38 1.47 -99.19
CA ASN A 6 -6.14 0.37 -98.58
C ASN A 6 -5.28 -0.39 -97.56
N LEU A 7 -3.98 -0.56 -97.83
CA LEU A 7 -3.05 -1.21 -96.90
C LEU A 7 -2.88 -0.39 -95.62
N GLU A 8 -2.68 0.91 -95.73
CA GLU A 8 -2.55 1.83 -94.58
C GLU A 8 -3.83 1.85 -93.71
N ARG A 9 -5.02 1.77 -94.34
CA ARG A 9 -6.30 1.65 -93.62
C ARG A 9 -6.42 0.32 -92.87
N PHE A 10 -5.98 -0.79 -93.47
CA PHE A 10 -5.98 -2.09 -92.80
C PHE A 10 -5.03 -2.12 -91.59
N GLU A 11 -3.84 -1.54 -91.72
CA GLU A 11 -2.89 -1.43 -90.60
C GLU A 11 -3.46 -0.58 -89.45
N ALA A 12 -4.14 0.53 -89.78
CA ALA A 12 -4.81 1.37 -88.79
C ALA A 12 -5.94 0.61 -88.05
N LEU A 13 -6.74 -0.19 -88.77
CA LEU A 13 -7.78 -1.03 -88.16
C LEU A 13 -7.19 -2.08 -87.22
N VAL A 14 -6.12 -2.78 -87.64
CA VAL A 14 -5.41 -3.76 -86.79
C VAL A 14 -4.86 -3.10 -85.51
N ALA A 15 -4.29 -1.89 -85.63
CA ALA A 15 -3.80 -1.15 -84.48
C ALA A 15 -4.95 -0.74 -83.51
N ILE A 16 -6.12 -0.40 -84.04
CA ILE A 16 -7.32 -0.12 -83.24
C ILE A 16 -7.80 -1.38 -82.53
N ASP A 17 -7.88 -2.52 -83.21
CA ASP A 17 -8.30 -3.79 -82.60
C ASP A 17 -7.35 -4.21 -81.48
N GLN A 18 -6.03 -4.06 -81.67
CA GLN A 18 -5.05 -4.33 -80.61
C GLN A 18 -5.22 -3.41 -79.40
N LYS A 19 -5.50 -2.13 -79.61
CA LYS A 19 -5.79 -1.18 -78.50
C LYS A 19 -7.07 -1.55 -77.78
N THR A 20 -8.13 -1.88 -78.53
CA THR A 20 -9.42 -2.29 -77.98
C THR A 20 -9.27 -3.56 -77.14
N ALA A 21 -8.50 -4.55 -77.61
CA ALA A 21 -8.20 -5.77 -76.86
C ALA A 21 -7.43 -5.49 -75.56
N LYS A 22 -6.46 -4.57 -75.58
CA LYS A 22 -5.72 -4.15 -74.37
C LYS A 22 -6.64 -3.46 -73.36
N ILE A 23 -7.44 -2.50 -73.81
CA ILE A 23 -8.41 -1.80 -72.96
C ILE A 23 -9.40 -2.78 -72.36
N GLN A 24 -9.88 -3.76 -73.14
CA GLN A 24 -10.79 -4.79 -72.64
C GLN A 24 -10.13 -5.65 -71.56
N SER A 25 -8.86 -6.05 -71.76
CA SER A 25 -8.10 -6.81 -70.75
C SER A 25 -7.91 -6.02 -69.45
N GLU A 26 -7.60 -4.73 -69.54
CA GLU A 26 -7.48 -3.84 -68.38
C GLU A 26 -8.82 -3.63 -67.67
N LEU A 27 -9.91 -3.49 -68.42
CA LEU A 27 -11.27 -3.40 -67.88
C LEU A 27 -11.66 -4.68 -67.12
N ASP A 28 -11.30 -5.86 -67.63
CA ASP A 28 -11.61 -7.12 -66.97
C ASP A 28 -10.77 -7.32 -65.70
N LYS A 29 -9.49 -6.90 -65.70
CA LYS A 29 -8.65 -6.88 -64.50
C LYS A 29 -9.21 -5.98 -63.41
N THR A 30 -9.52 -4.73 -63.76
CA THR A 30 -10.07 -3.74 -62.80
C THR A 30 -11.43 -4.18 -62.25
N ARG A 31 -12.26 -4.87 -63.05
CA ARG A 31 -13.52 -5.47 -62.56
C ARG A 31 -13.29 -6.58 -61.54
N LEU A 32 -12.25 -7.39 -61.72
CA LEU A 32 -11.90 -8.46 -60.79
C LEU A 32 -11.40 -7.89 -59.47
N GLU A 33 -10.48 -6.92 -59.51
CA GLU A 33 -9.99 -6.19 -58.33
C GLU A 33 -11.15 -5.49 -57.58
N LEU A 34 -12.10 -4.90 -58.30
CA LEU A 34 -13.29 -4.29 -57.68
C LEU A 34 -14.18 -5.33 -56.97
N ARG A 35 -14.28 -6.55 -57.49
CA ARG A 35 -15.02 -7.63 -56.83
C ARG A 35 -14.32 -8.10 -55.56
N GLU A 36 -13.00 -8.25 -55.62
CA GLU A 36 -12.17 -8.65 -54.48
C GLU A 36 -12.25 -7.62 -53.35
N THR A 37 -11.99 -6.35 -53.64
CA THR A 37 -12.10 -5.25 -52.66
C THR A 37 -13.49 -5.12 -52.04
N LYS A 38 -14.57 -5.29 -52.84
CA LYS A 38 -15.94 -5.34 -52.30
C LYS A 38 -16.15 -6.52 -51.37
N SER A 39 -15.55 -7.67 -51.66
CA SER A 39 -15.65 -8.86 -50.80
C SER A 39 -14.93 -8.64 -49.46
N GLU A 40 -13.75 -8.00 -49.49
CA GLU A 40 -12.99 -7.65 -48.30
C GLU A 40 -13.72 -6.61 -47.45
N LEU A 41 -14.29 -5.57 -48.08
CA LEU A 41 -15.12 -4.58 -47.39
C LEU A 41 -16.30 -5.22 -46.67
N LYS A 42 -16.97 -6.21 -47.30
CA LYS A 42 -18.05 -6.96 -46.65
C LYS A 42 -17.55 -7.74 -45.42
N LYS A 43 -16.40 -8.41 -45.54
CA LYS A 43 -15.77 -9.12 -44.41
C LYS A 43 -15.42 -8.16 -43.27
N LEU A 44 -14.83 -7.00 -43.57
CA LEU A 44 -14.49 -5.99 -42.56
C LEU A 44 -15.74 -5.38 -41.88
N LYS A 45 -16.80 -5.11 -42.63
CA LYS A 45 -18.08 -4.65 -42.06
C LYS A 45 -18.74 -5.71 -41.19
N ALA A 46 -18.63 -6.99 -41.55
CA ALA A 46 -19.15 -8.10 -40.75
C ALA A 46 -18.46 -8.21 -39.37
N LEU A 47 -17.23 -7.71 -39.23
CA LEU A 47 -16.55 -7.62 -37.93
C LEU A 47 -17.12 -6.54 -37.00
N ASP A 48 -18.09 -5.74 -37.46
CA ASP A 48 -18.78 -4.70 -36.68
C ASP A 48 -17.80 -3.78 -35.91
N PRO A 49 -17.00 -2.97 -36.64
CA PRO A 49 -15.98 -2.12 -36.03
C PRO A 49 -16.55 -1.12 -35.01
N GLU A 50 -17.81 -0.70 -35.17
CA GLU A 50 -18.50 0.18 -34.23
C GLU A 50 -18.77 -0.52 -32.89
N ARG A 51 -19.21 -1.78 -32.91
CA ARG A 51 -19.36 -2.58 -31.69
C ARG A 51 -18.02 -2.81 -31.00
N ILE A 52 -16.95 -3.11 -31.75
CA ILE A 52 -15.60 -3.27 -31.18
C ILE A 52 -15.15 -1.97 -30.50
N LYS A 53 -15.35 -0.83 -31.14
CA LYS A 53 -15.00 0.49 -30.60
C LYS A 53 -15.77 0.80 -29.32
N LYS A 54 -17.08 0.50 -29.27
CA LYS A 54 -17.91 0.66 -28.06
C LYS A 54 -17.42 -0.24 -26.92
N ASN A 55 -17.18 -1.52 -27.19
CA ASN A 55 -16.66 -2.46 -26.19
C ASN A 55 -15.30 -2.01 -25.63
N LEU A 56 -14.41 -1.50 -26.49
CA LEU A 56 -13.11 -0.99 -26.09
C LEU A 56 -13.24 0.26 -25.19
N ALA A 57 -14.16 1.18 -25.51
CA ALA A 57 -14.45 2.34 -24.68
C ALA A 57 -15.02 1.94 -23.30
N GLU A 58 -15.92 0.95 -23.28
CA GLU A 58 -16.49 0.45 -22.03
C GLU A 58 -15.45 -0.25 -21.15
N ASN A 59 -14.59 -1.09 -21.75
CA ASN A 59 -13.49 -1.74 -21.04
C ASN A 59 -12.48 -0.74 -20.48
N LYS A 60 -12.18 0.34 -21.21
CA LYS A 60 -11.35 1.44 -20.68
C LYS A 60 -11.98 2.09 -19.45
N LYS A 61 -13.29 2.36 -19.46
CA LYS A 61 -14.00 2.89 -18.28
C LYS A 61 -13.92 1.93 -17.09
N LYS A 62 -14.20 0.64 -17.31
CA LYS A 62 -14.10 -0.41 -16.27
C LYS A 62 -12.70 -0.48 -15.66
N LEU A 63 -11.66 -0.39 -16.50
CA LEU A 63 -10.26 -0.37 -16.02
C LEU A 63 -9.96 0.85 -15.15
N VAL A 64 -10.42 2.04 -15.53
CA VAL A 64 -10.24 3.26 -14.73
C VAL A 64 -10.89 3.10 -13.35
N THR A 65 -12.14 2.62 -13.30
CA THR A 65 -12.86 2.39 -12.05
C THR A 65 -12.15 1.35 -11.17
N LYS A 66 -11.72 0.22 -11.75
CA LYS A 66 -10.98 -0.81 -11.01
C LYS A 66 -9.67 -0.28 -10.45
N ASN A 67 -8.96 0.56 -11.19
CA ASN A 67 -7.71 1.15 -10.73
C ASN A 67 -7.95 2.15 -9.57
N SER A 68 -9.03 2.93 -9.60
CA SER A 68 -9.39 3.79 -8.46
C SER A 68 -9.77 2.99 -7.20
N GLU A 69 -10.51 1.89 -7.36
CA GLU A 69 -10.85 0.98 -6.25
C GLU A 69 -9.58 0.38 -5.62
N LEU A 70 -8.61 -0.06 -6.44
CA LEU A 70 -7.33 -0.59 -5.95
C LEU A 70 -6.51 0.45 -5.17
N LYS A 71 -6.50 1.71 -5.63
CA LYS A 71 -5.83 2.80 -4.91
C LYS A 71 -6.46 3.03 -3.54
N ALA A 72 -7.79 3.07 -3.46
CA ALA A 72 -8.50 3.24 -2.20
C ALA A 72 -8.19 2.09 -1.22
N ARG A 73 -8.25 0.84 -1.69
CA ARG A 73 -7.92 -0.34 -0.88
C ARG A 73 -6.48 -0.34 -0.37
N ASN A 74 -5.52 0.12 -1.18
CA ASN A 74 -4.14 0.24 -0.73
C ASN A 74 -3.96 1.30 0.37
N SER A 75 -4.67 2.42 0.28
CA SER A 75 -4.68 3.43 1.34
C SER A 75 -5.29 2.89 2.64
N GLU A 76 -6.42 2.18 2.56
CA GLU A 76 -7.02 1.50 3.73
C GLU A 76 -6.05 0.50 4.37
N LEU A 77 -5.36 -0.31 3.55
CA LEU A 77 -4.37 -1.28 4.03
C LEU A 77 -3.20 -0.61 4.76
N LEU A 78 -2.73 0.53 4.27
CA LEU A 78 -1.66 1.30 4.91
C LEU A 78 -2.07 1.81 6.29
N GLU A 79 -3.31 2.30 6.41
CA GLU A 79 -3.84 2.79 7.68
C GLU A 79 -3.99 1.65 8.69
N VAL A 80 -4.56 0.51 8.28
CA VAL A 80 -4.69 -0.68 9.14
C VAL A 80 -3.32 -1.18 9.60
N ARG A 81 -2.30 -1.15 8.73
CA ARG A 81 -0.92 -1.52 9.10
C ARG A 81 -0.28 -0.53 10.08
N LYS A 82 -0.65 0.74 10.03
CA LYS A 82 -0.19 1.74 11.00
C LYS A 82 -0.83 1.47 12.36
N GLN A 83 -2.15 1.33 12.41
CA GLN A 83 -2.89 0.98 13.62
C GLN A 83 -2.39 -0.33 14.25
N LEU A 84 -2.12 -1.36 13.45
CA LEU A 84 -1.57 -2.61 13.96
C LEU A 84 -0.19 -2.43 14.61
N ARG A 85 0.67 -1.55 14.07
CA ARG A 85 1.98 -1.25 14.66
C ARG A 85 1.82 -0.50 15.98
N GLU A 86 0.89 0.45 16.04
CA GLU A 86 0.57 1.21 17.26
C GLU A 86 0.04 0.27 18.35
N CYS A 87 -0.96 -0.55 18.06
CA CYS A 87 -1.48 -1.53 19.02
C CYS A 87 -0.41 -2.55 19.47
N LYS A 88 0.51 -2.96 18.60
CA LYS A 88 1.62 -3.84 19.00
C LYS A 88 2.61 -3.14 19.93
N ALA A 89 2.89 -1.86 19.71
CA ALA A 89 3.74 -1.08 20.59
C ALA A 89 3.07 -0.92 21.96
N GLU A 90 1.78 -0.57 21.98
CA GLU A 90 0.99 -0.48 23.22
C GLU A 90 0.95 -1.82 23.97
N LEU A 91 0.68 -2.92 23.28
CA LEU A 91 0.67 -4.25 23.89
C LEU A 91 2.03 -4.64 24.46
N GLY A 92 3.12 -4.33 23.76
CA GLY A 92 4.47 -4.57 24.27
C GLY A 92 4.79 -3.75 25.52
N LEU A 93 4.28 -2.52 25.61
CA LEU A 93 4.39 -1.70 26.82
C LEU A 93 3.57 -2.28 27.98
N SER A 94 2.35 -2.80 27.71
CA SER A 94 1.48 -3.39 28.73
C SER A 94 1.93 -4.76 29.22
N GLN A 95 2.51 -5.61 28.37
CA GLN A 95 3.01 -6.93 28.80
C GLN A 95 4.15 -6.84 29.83
N ASN A 96 4.91 -5.73 29.83
CA ASN A 96 5.89 -5.48 30.88
C ASN A 96 5.27 -5.08 32.22
N GLU A 97 3.97 -4.76 32.28
CA GLU A 97 3.30 -4.27 33.49
C GLU A 97 2.63 -5.38 34.32
N GLU A 98 2.44 -6.59 33.77
CA GLU A 98 1.71 -7.69 34.45
C GLU A 98 2.58 -8.45 35.48
N ASP A 99 3.90 -8.42 35.34
CA ASP A 99 4.84 -9.04 36.30
C ASP A 99 5.07 -8.10 37.49
N HIS A 100 4.12 -8.13 38.43
CA HIS A 100 4.31 -7.52 39.73
C HIS A 100 5.29 -8.36 40.57
N PHE A 101 6.37 -7.73 41.01
CA PHE A 101 7.39 -8.40 41.82
C PHE A 101 7.13 -8.26 43.33
N PHE A 102 6.20 -7.39 43.74
CA PHE A 102 5.83 -7.21 45.14
C PHE A 102 4.37 -6.78 45.31
N VAL A 103 3.74 -7.31 46.36
CA VAL A 103 2.41 -6.92 46.83
C VAL A 103 2.51 -6.65 48.32
N SER A 104 1.97 -5.52 48.79
CA SER A 104 1.99 -5.17 50.21
C SER A 104 1.19 -6.14 51.08
N CYS A 105 1.48 -6.17 52.38
CA CYS A 105 0.79 -7.04 53.33
C CYS A 105 -0.73 -6.79 53.36
N CYS A 106 -1.14 -5.53 53.16
CA CYS A 106 -2.54 -5.12 53.07
C CYS A 106 -3.18 -5.38 51.69
N GLN A 107 -2.46 -5.97 50.73
CA GLN A 107 -2.88 -6.23 49.35
C GLN A 107 -3.31 -5.00 48.52
N ARG A 108 -3.22 -3.80 49.09
CA ARG A 108 -3.59 -2.54 48.46
C ARG A 108 -2.54 -2.06 47.47
N TRP A 109 -1.26 -2.25 47.76
CA TRP A 109 -0.18 -1.70 46.96
C TRP A 109 0.53 -2.79 46.16
N VAL A 110 0.77 -2.52 44.90
CA VAL A 110 1.47 -3.44 43.99
C VAL A 110 2.62 -2.71 43.33
N LEU A 111 3.78 -3.36 43.32
CA LEU A 111 4.94 -2.90 42.55
C LEU A 111 5.13 -3.77 41.33
N SER A 112 5.27 -3.13 40.18
CA SER A 112 5.62 -3.78 38.92
C SER A 112 6.71 -3.00 38.20
N PHE A 113 7.38 -3.68 37.28
CA PHE A 113 8.22 -2.98 36.32
C PHE A 113 7.36 -2.26 35.30
N SER A 114 7.86 -1.15 34.81
CA SER A 114 7.20 -0.37 33.77
C SER A 114 8.24 0.16 32.82
N GLY A 115 7.98 0.02 31.51
CA GLY A 115 8.72 0.71 30.45
C GLY A 115 8.31 2.17 30.28
N PHE A 116 7.61 2.76 31.26
CA PHE A 116 7.19 4.16 31.21
C PHE A 116 8.39 5.08 31.13
N GLN A 117 8.38 5.99 30.15
CA GLN A 117 9.39 7.03 29.97
C GLN A 117 8.71 8.40 30.04
N PHE A 118 9.37 9.36 30.69
CA PHE A 118 8.84 10.72 30.72
C PHE A 118 8.99 11.37 29.33
N PRO A 119 8.07 12.26 28.92
CA PRO A 119 8.11 12.90 27.59
C PRO A 119 9.42 13.64 27.27
N ASN A 120 10.17 14.05 28.30
CA ASN A 120 11.43 14.79 28.18
C ASN A 120 12.68 13.89 28.28
N GLU A 121 12.50 12.58 28.40
CA GLU A 121 13.57 11.60 28.56
C GLU A 121 13.97 10.99 27.22
N LYS A 122 15.26 10.67 27.04
CA LYS A 122 15.70 9.94 25.85
C LYS A 122 15.10 8.53 25.90
N PRO A 123 14.52 8.03 24.79
CA PRO A 123 13.98 6.70 24.78
C PRO A 123 15.10 5.67 24.94
N ASP A 124 15.07 4.99 26.09
CA ASP A 124 16.00 3.92 26.44
C ASP A 124 15.18 2.63 26.65
N PRO A 125 15.24 1.69 25.69
CA PRO A 125 14.50 0.44 25.79
C PRO A 125 14.98 -0.46 26.94
N GLU A 126 16.13 -0.18 27.55
CA GLU A 126 16.66 -0.89 28.73
C GLU A 126 16.34 -0.17 30.05
N SER A 127 15.70 1.00 30.01
CA SER A 127 15.30 1.73 31.21
C SER A 127 14.10 1.06 31.87
N VAL A 128 14.40 0.19 32.85
CA VAL A 128 13.41 -0.47 33.70
C VAL A 128 13.11 0.44 34.88
N ARG A 129 11.88 0.94 34.98
CA ARG A 129 11.41 1.73 36.13
C ARG A 129 10.46 0.92 37.01
N VAL A 130 10.44 1.25 38.30
CA VAL A 130 9.46 0.70 39.24
C VAL A 130 8.22 1.60 39.28
N ARG A 131 7.05 1.00 39.02
CA ARG A 131 5.74 1.60 39.20
C ARG A 131 5.09 1.04 40.46
N CYS A 132 4.41 1.90 41.20
CA CYS A 132 3.54 1.55 42.31
C CYS A 132 2.08 1.84 41.93
N LEU A 133 1.20 0.87 42.13
CA LEU A 133 -0.24 0.96 41.91
C LEU A 133 -0.98 0.82 43.24
N ASP A 134 -1.84 1.78 43.54
CA ASP A 134 -2.85 1.68 44.59
C ASP A 134 -4.10 1.00 44.01
N ARG A 135 -4.39 -0.22 44.45
CA ARG A 135 -5.54 -1.01 43.98
C ARG A 135 -6.88 -0.51 44.52
N GLU A 136 -6.87 0.30 45.59
CA GLU A 136 -8.10 0.85 46.17
C GLU A 136 -8.56 2.08 45.39
N THR A 137 -7.63 2.98 45.04
CA THR A 137 -7.94 4.23 44.34
C THR A 137 -7.71 4.17 42.83
N GLY A 138 -6.95 3.18 42.35
CA GLY A 138 -6.49 3.09 40.96
C GLY A 138 -5.34 4.05 40.62
N ALA A 139 -4.83 4.81 41.60
CA ALA A 139 -3.73 5.74 41.37
C ALA A 139 -2.41 4.99 41.11
N SER A 140 -1.66 5.42 40.10
CA SER A 140 -0.35 4.85 39.77
C SER A 140 0.74 5.91 39.74
N VAL A 141 1.90 5.59 40.30
CA VAL A 141 3.07 6.48 40.36
C VAL A 141 4.34 5.72 40.05
N VAL A 142 5.33 6.41 39.52
CA VAL A 142 6.60 5.81 39.10
C VAL A 142 7.74 6.44 39.89
N VAL A 143 8.75 5.65 40.24
CA VAL A 143 9.97 6.17 40.88
C VAL A 143 10.71 7.07 39.88
N ARG A 144 11.00 8.31 40.28
CA ARG A 144 11.82 9.25 39.48
C ARG A 144 13.30 8.97 39.67
N HIS A 145 13.74 8.92 40.93
CA HIS A 145 15.13 8.72 41.35
C HIS A 145 15.17 8.34 42.83
N ILE A 146 16.33 7.88 43.32
CA ILE A 146 16.57 7.56 44.74
C ILE A 146 17.45 8.69 45.32
N ARG A 147 17.09 9.25 46.48
CA ARG A 147 17.94 10.17 47.27
C ARG A 147 18.08 9.63 48.68
N GLU A 148 19.30 9.52 49.19
CA GLU A 148 19.56 9.23 50.61
C GLU A 148 18.73 8.02 51.13
N GLU A 149 18.71 6.92 50.36
CA GLU A 149 17.94 5.70 50.67
C GLU A 149 16.40 5.85 50.67
N GLN A 150 15.88 6.93 50.08
CA GLN A 150 14.45 7.15 49.88
C GLN A 150 14.09 7.19 48.39
N ALA A 151 13.03 6.48 48.02
CA ALA A 151 12.46 6.54 46.68
C ALA A 151 11.70 7.87 46.50
N VAL A 152 12.12 8.67 45.53
CA VAL A 152 11.38 9.87 45.15
C VAL A 152 10.38 9.51 44.07
N TRP A 153 9.11 9.49 44.46
CA TRP A 153 7.98 9.17 43.58
C TRP A 153 7.59 10.36 42.70
N SER A 154 6.95 10.08 41.57
CA SER A 154 6.48 11.12 40.64
C SER A 154 5.44 12.05 41.24
N ILE A 155 4.60 11.52 42.13
CA ILE A 155 3.52 12.19 42.86
C ILE A 155 3.49 11.57 44.25
N ASP A 156 3.28 12.39 45.28
CA ASP A 156 3.02 11.89 46.63
C ASP A 156 1.55 11.46 46.74
N ILE A 157 1.35 10.16 46.94
CA ILE A 157 0.02 9.55 47.14
C ILE A 157 -0.07 8.81 48.49
N GLY A 158 0.85 9.09 49.43
CA GLY A 158 0.86 8.43 50.73
C GLY A 158 1.32 6.97 50.67
N ILE A 159 2.35 6.68 49.87
CA ILE A 159 2.89 5.32 49.70
C ILE A 159 3.54 4.87 51.02
N PRO A 160 3.18 3.69 51.56
CA PRO A 160 3.77 3.18 52.79
C PRO A 160 5.28 2.96 52.68
N GLU A 161 5.98 3.13 53.79
CA GLU A 161 7.43 2.96 53.87
C GLU A 161 7.89 1.56 53.43
N GLU A 162 7.14 0.50 53.79
CA GLU A 162 7.43 -0.87 53.37
C GLU A 162 7.47 -1.03 51.84
N VAL A 163 6.58 -0.33 51.13
CA VAL A 163 6.47 -0.38 49.67
C VAL A 163 7.62 0.40 49.05
N SER A 164 7.94 1.56 49.62
CA SER A 164 9.09 2.37 49.19
C SER A 164 10.41 1.63 49.36
N GLN A 165 10.61 0.94 50.48
CA GLN A 165 11.81 0.13 50.73
C GLN A 165 11.92 -1.02 49.72
N LYS A 166 10.83 -1.73 49.45
CA LYS A 166 10.83 -2.83 48.46
C LYS A 166 11.12 -2.36 47.04
N ALA A 167 10.64 -1.17 46.68
CA ALA A 167 10.99 -0.55 45.41
C ALA A 167 12.50 -0.25 45.33
N ILE A 168 13.09 0.31 46.40
CA ILE A 168 14.51 0.62 46.47
C ILE A 168 15.37 -0.64 46.41
N GLU A 169 15.05 -1.65 47.22
CA GLU A 169 15.73 -2.95 47.20
C GLU A 169 15.77 -3.51 45.79
N LYS A 170 14.65 -3.49 45.07
CA LYS A 170 14.56 -4.04 43.71
C LYS A 170 15.34 -3.21 42.69
N ILE A 171 15.32 -1.88 42.81
CA ILE A 171 16.11 -0.98 41.95
C ILE A 171 17.61 -1.20 42.18
N LEU A 172 18.04 -1.39 43.43
CA LEU A 172 19.42 -1.68 43.78
C LEU A 172 19.85 -3.08 43.31
N GLU A 173 18.98 -4.09 43.45
CA GLU A 173 19.20 -5.47 42.99
C GLU A 173 19.37 -5.53 41.47
N LEU A 174 18.59 -4.75 40.72
CA LEU A 174 18.70 -4.68 39.26
C LEU A 174 19.92 -3.90 38.76
N GLY A 175 20.63 -3.18 39.64
CA GLY A 175 22.02 -2.79 39.38
C GLY A 175 22.30 -1.87 38.19
N THR A 176 21.32 -1.23 37.55
CA THR A 176 21.56 -0.26 36.48
C THR A 176 20.46 0.80 36.38
N LEU A 177 20.76 2.00 36.87
CA LEU A 177 20.39 3.27 36.24
C LEU A 177 21.46 4.30 36.66
N ASN A 178 22.56 4.29 35.90
CA ASN A 178 23.60 5.32 35.78
C ASN A 178 24.50 5.59 37.01
N ARG A 179 25.49 4.72 37.25
CA ARG A 179 26.81 5.22 37.62
C ARG A 179 27.49 5.77 36.36
N GLN A 180 27.60 7.10 36.31
CA GLN A 180 28.59 7.89 35.54
C GLN A 180 28.45 7.98 34.01
N GLY A 181 28.13 9.20 33.58
CA GLY A 181 28.46 9.84 32.29
C GLY A 181 27.84 11.23 32.33
N MET A 182 28.60 12.30 32.65
CA MET A 182 29.28 13.15 31.65
C MET A 182 28.46 13.40 30.39
#